data_AF-A0A2V5X8E2-F1
#
_entry.id   AF-A0A2V5X8E2-F1
#
_cell.length_a   1.000
_cell.length_b   1.000
_cell.length_c   1.000
_cell.angle_alpha   90.00
_cell.angle_beta   90.00
_cell.angle_gamma   90.00
#
_symmetry.space_group_name_H-M   'P 1'
#
loop_
_entity.id
_entity.type
_entity.pdbx_description
1 polymer ?
#
loop_
_entity_poly.entity_id
_entity_poly.type
_entity_poly.pdbx_seq_one_letter_code
_entity_poly.pdbx_strand_id
1 'polypeptide(L)'
;MRNSQFNDCRPSKLEEQAYAEARNQFAESLKQFPTSRDAIRKLEGNLATMALAMNMAAARPSSESVIQTDDGLQWHKDAVLFDNIFVCHRRTDTGVEYAVVEQFSNGSNEIRTKGWNAVEVLRVFTWEQKHALQVWTEDLNAQVKEFLAEKYPGQDMSRVADGFMRRFADTERLQPRQTQSRGIRIGDEQQ
;
A
#
# COMPACT_ATOMS: atom_id res chain seq x y z
N MET A 1 -5.64 22.08 37.57
CA MET A 1 -6.50 21.02 38.13
C MET A 1 -7.46 20.50 37.07
N ARG A 2 -7.14 19.35 36.47
CA ARG A 2 -8.04 18.20 36.21
C ARG A 2 -7.27 17.20 35.36
N ASN A 3 -6.83 16.13 36.02
CA ASN A 3 -6.19 14.97 35.41
C ASN A 3 -7.16 14.31 34.42
N SER A 4 -6.68 14.10 33.20
CA SER A 4 -7.36 13.38 32.12
C SER A 4 -7.52 11.91 32.50
N GLN A 5 -8.63 11.60 33.16
CA GLN A 5 -8.96 10.28 33.71
C GLN A 5 -9.81 9.45 32.72
N PHE A 6 -9.47 9.46 31.43
CA PHE A 6 -10.29 8.83 30.37
C PHE A 6 -9.70 7.56 29.74
N ASN A 7 -8.59 7.02 30.26
CA ASN A 7 -7.89 5.91 29.60
C ASN A 7 -8.13 4.49 30.15
N ASP A 8 -8.93 4.27 31.20
CA ASP A 8 -8.99 2.95 31.87
C ASP A 8 -10.38 2.29 31.96
N CYS A 9 -11.42 2.80 31.30
CA CYS A 9 -12.71 2.12 31.33
C CYS A 9 -12.73 0.92 30.36
N ARG A 10 -12.86 -0.30 30.89
CA ARG A 10 -13.14 -1.52 30.12
C ARG A 10 -14.27 -1.28 29.10
N PRO A 11 -14.17 -1.76 27.85
CA PRO A 11 -15.26 -1.73 26.87
C PRO A 11 -16.58 -2.21 27.47
N SER A 12 -17.65 -1.46 27.22
CA SER A 12 -19.00 -1.93 27.55
C SER A 12 -19.39 -3.07 26.59
N LYS A 13 -20.36 -3.91 26.98
CA LYS A 13 -20.86 -4.98 26.11
C LYS A 13 -21.39 -4.44 24.78
N LEU A 14 -22.01 -3.25 24.81
CA LEU A 14 -22.53 -2.59 23.62
C LEU A 14 -21.39 -2.14 22.70
N GLU A 15 -20.32 -1.59 23.25
CA GLU A 15 -19.13 -1.20 22.49
C GLU A 15 -18.40 -2.42 21.90
N GLU A 16 -18.29 -3.52 22.63
CA GLU A 16 -17.72 -4.78 22.13
C GLU A 16 -18.54 -5.34 20.96
N GLN A 17 -19.87 -5.30 21.08
CA GLN A 17 -20.79 -5.69 20.01
C GLN A 17 -20.64 -4.78 18.79
N ALA A 18 -20.71 -3.46 18.99
CA ALA A 18 -20.58 -2.46 17.92
C ALA A 18 -19.24 -2.60 17.17
N TYR A 19 -18.15 -2.86 17.90
CA TYR A 19 -16.85 -3.13 17.32
C TYR A 19 -16.84 -4.41 16.47
N ALA A 20 -17.41 -5.51 16.97
CA ALA A 20 -17.46 -6.77 16.23
C ALA A 20 -18.28 -6.64 14.94
N GLU A 21 -19.38 -5.90 14.98
CA GLU A 21 -20.23 -5.65 13.83
C GLU A 21 -19.56 -4.74 12.80
N ALA A 22 -18.90 -3.65 13.23
CA ALA A 22 -18.10 -2.81 12.33
C ALA A 22 -16.96 -3.62 11.68
N ARG A 23 -16.29 -4.48 12.45
CA ARG A 23 -15.24 -5.38 11.93
C ARG A 23 -15.75 -6.32 10.85
N ASN A 24 -16.95 -6.87 11.01
CA ASN A 24 -17.55 -7.74 10.01
C ASN A 24 -17.96 -6.95 8.77
N GLN A 25 -18.56 -5.77 8.95
CA GLN A 25 -18.96 -4.89 7.84
C GLN A 25 -17.77 -4.48 6.97
N PHE A 26 -16.67 -4.08 7.60
CA PHE A 26 -15.48 -3.57 6.92
C PHE A 26 -14.38 -4.62 6.71
N ALA A 27 -14.71 -5.91 6.85
CA ALA A 27 -13.73 -7.00 6.85
C ALA A 27 -12.85 -7.04 5.59
N GLU A 28 -13.38 -6.67 4.43
CA GLU A 28 -12.61 -6.65 3.18
C GLU A 28 -11.63 -5.47 3.13
N SER A 29 -12.06 -4.28 3.54
CA SER A 29 -11.18 -3.12 3.71
C SER A 29 -10.04 -3.42 4.69
N LEU A 30 -10.33 -4.16 5.78
CA LEU A 30 -9.32 -4.62 6.73
C LEU A 30 -8.27 -5.56 6.12
N LYS A 31 -8.62 -6.34 5.09
CA LYS A 31 -7.65 -7.21 4.39
C LYS A 31 -6.80 -6.45 3.37
N GLN A 32 -7.37 -5.47 2.68
CA GLN A 32 -6.70 -4.76 1.60
C GLN A 32 -5.72 -3.71 2.09
N PHE A 33 -5.99 -3.10 3.24
CA PHE A 33 -5.15 -2.02 3.77
C PHE A 33 -3.70 -2.42 4.08
N PRO A 34 -3.42 -3.51 4.83
CA PRO A 34 -2.05 -3.89 5.12
C PRO A 34 -1.25 -4.19 3.85
N THR A 35 -1.88 -4.85 2.88
CA THR A 35 -1.28 -5.15 1.57
C THR A 35 -0.88 -3.88 0.85
N SER A 36 -1.78 -2.91 0.73
CA SER A 36 -1.52 -1.64 0.04
C SER A 36 -0.42 -0.83 0.74
N ARG A 37 -0.50 -0.72 2.07
CA ARG A 37 0.50 -0.03 2.90
C ARG A 37 1.88 -0.66 2.79
N ASP A 38 1.97 -1.98 2.91
CA ASP A 38 3.26 -2.69 2.88
C ASP A 38 3.90 -2.61 1.50
N ALA A 39 3.08 -2.63 0.44
CA ALA A 39 3.54 -2.47 -0.93
C ALA A 39 4.10 -1.06 -1.17
N ILE A 40 3.45 0.00 -0.65
CA ILE A 40 3.97 1.38 -0.67
C ILE A 40 5.27 1.51 0.15
N ARG A 41 5.33 0.92 1.34
CA ARG A 41 6.55 0.93 2.18
C ARG A 41 7.72 0.24 1.47
N LYS A 42 7.45 -0.88 0.79
CA LYS A 42 8.44 -1.58 -0.02
C LYS A 42 8.90 -0.73 -1.21
N LEU A 43 7.98 -0.01 -1.84
CA LEU A 43 8.30 0.93 -2.92
C LEU A 43 9.24 2.03 -2.41
N GLU A 44 8.91 2.70 -1.31
CA GLU A 44 9.75 3.73 -0.66
C GLU A 44 11.16 3.22 -0.33
N GLY A 45 11.25 2.04 0.30
CA GLY A 45 12.53 1.47 0.71
C GLY A 45 13.44 1.04 -0.45
N ASN A 46 12.88 0.81 -1.64
CA ASN A 46 13.62 0.30 -2.81
C ASN A 46 13.79 1.33 -3.93
N LEU A 47 13.38 2.60 -3.74
CA LEU A 47 13.39 3.63 -4.79
C LEU A 47 14.71 3.71 -5.55
N ALA A 48 15.84 3.78 -4.84
CA ALA A 48 17.16 3.90 -5.46
C ALA A 48 17.52 2.65 -6.29
N THR A 49 17.20 1.46 -5.77
CA THR A 49 17.43 0.19 -6.46
C THR A 49 16.60 0.08 -7.75
N MET A 50 15.32 0.49 -7.70
CA MET A 50 14.44 0.48 -8.86
C MET A 50 14.88 1.51 -9.91
N ALA A 51 15.24 2.72 -9.49
CA ALA A 51 15.76 3.74 -10.41
C ALA A 51 17.05 3.28 -11.10
N LEU A 52 17.96 2.62 -10.36
CA LEU A 52 19.16 2.03 -10.95
C LEU A 52 18.82 0.94 -11.98
N ALA A 53 17.87 0.06 -11.67
CA ALA A 53 17.40 -0.96 -12.60
C ALA A 53 16.80 -0.36 -13.88
N MET A 54 15.98 0.69 -13.76
CA MET A 54 15.43 1.44 -14.89
C MET A 54 16.54 2.05 -15.76
N ASN A 55 17.54 2.69 -15.15
CA ASN A 55 18.68 3.26 -15.88
C ASN A 55 19.47 2.16 -16.63
N MET A 56 19.69 1.01 -16.00
CA MET A 56 20.36 -0.13 -16.64
C MET A 56 19.54 -0.73 -17.77
N ALA A 57 18.21 -0.86 -17.61
CA ALA A 57 17.32 -1.36 -18.65
C ALA A 57 17.29 -0.40 -19.85
N ALA A 58 17.22 0.91 -19.58
CA ALA A 58 17.28 1.95 -20.58
C ALA A 58 18.65 2.12 -21.27
N ALA A 59 19.69 1.42 -20.84
CA ALA A 59 20.96 1.32 -21.54
C ALA A 59 21.04 0.12 -22.51
N ARG A 60 20.09 -0.84 -22.43
CA ARG A 60 20.12 -2.06 -23.24
C ARG A 60 19.38 -1.88 -24.58
N PRO A 61 19.97 -2.33 -25.71
CA PRO A 61 19.40 -2.13 -27.04
C PRO A 61 18.16 -3.00 -27.35
N SER A 62 17.83 -3.98 -26.52
CA SER A 62 16.69 -4.89 -26.74
C SER A 62 15.83 -5.01 -25.48
N SER A 63 14.63 -4.44 -25.53
CA SER A 63 13.53 -4.80 -24.63
C SER A 63 12.42 -5.40 -25.50
N GLU A 64 12.13 -6.69 -25.31
CA GLU A 64 11.04 -7.41 -26.00
C GLU A 64 9.65 -6.98 -25.52
N SER A 65 9.55 -6.27 -24.39
CA SER A 65 8.27 -5.93 -23.77
C SER A 65 7.94 -4.45 -24.02
N VAL A 66 7.31 -4.18 -25.15
CA VAL A 66 6.81 -2.84 -25.51
C VAL A 66 5.32 -2.74 -25.18
N ILE A 67 4.90 -1.62 -24.60
CA ILE A 67 3.50 -1.24 -24.48
C ILE A 67 3.25 0.06 -25.21
N GLN A 68 2.02 0.23 -25.67
CA GLN A 68 1.54 1.48 -26.25
C GLN A 68 0.60 2.15 -25.25
N THR A 69 0.91 3.39 -24.87
CA THR A 69 0.08 4.22 -23.99
C THR A 69 -1.06 4.87 -24.77
N ASP A 70 -2.07 5.36 -24.06
CA ASP A 70 -3.28 5.94 -24.67
C ASP A 70 -3.00 7.18 -25.55
N ASP A 71 -1.86 7.84 -25.34
CA ASP A 71 -1.34 8.92 -26.19
C ASP A 71 -0.64 8.43 -27.48
N GLY A 72 -0.66 7.12 -27.73
CA GLY A 72 -0.10 6.47 -28.91
C GLY A 72 1.42 6.22 -28.83
N LEU A 73 2.08 6.58 -27.74
CA LEU A 73 3.52 6.45 -27.60
C LEU A 73 3.92 5.03 -27.18
N GLN A 74 5.05 4.56 -27.68
CA GLN A 74 5.60 3.25 -27.34
C GLN A 74 6.62 3.35 -26.21
N TRP A 75 6.46 2.51 -25.20
CA TRP A 75 7.29 2.45 -24.00
C TRP A 75 7.80 1.04 -23.77
N HIS A 76 9.05 0.90 -23.38
CA HIS A 76 9.65 -0.36 -22.98
C HIS A 76 9.38 -0.60 -21.50
N LYS A 77 8.82 -1.77 -21.15
CA LYS A 77 8.64 -2.21 -19.76
C LYS A 77 10.00 -2.60 -19.17
N ASP A 78 10.32 -2.02 -18.00
CA ASP A 78 11.57 -2.27 -17.27
C ASP A 78 11.36 -3.24 -16.10
N ALA A 79 10.32 -2.98 -15.30
CA ALA A 79 9.98 -3.78 -14.13
C ALA A 79 8.51 -3.57 -13.72
N VAL A 80 8.01 -4.47 -12.89
CA VAL A 80 6.66 -4.44 -12.32
C VAL A 80 6.74 -3.81 -10.93
N LEU A 81 5.95 -2.76 -10.67
CA LEU A 81 5.78 -2.17 -9.33
C LEU A 81 4.66 -2.88 -8.56
N PHE A 82 3.51 -3.04 -9.22
CA PHE A 82 2.31 -3.73 -8.74
C PHE A 82 1.73 -4.56 -9.89
N ASP A 83 0.78 -5.45 -9.62
CA ASP A 83 0.26 -6.43 -10.59
C ASP A 83 -0.06 -5.85 -11.98
N ASN A 84 -0.56 -4.62 -12.03
CA ASN A 84 -0.91 -3.91 -13.26
C ASN A 84 -0.14 -2.60 -13.47
N ILE A 85 0.90 -2.31 -12.68
CA ILE A 85 1.65 -1.05 -12.73
C ILE A 85 3.12 -1.35 -13.04
N PHE A 86 3.63 -0.70 -14.09
CA PHE A 86 4.96 -0.93 -14.63
C PHE A 86 5.80 0.34 -14.60
N VAL A 87 7.09 0.19 -14.34
CA VAL A 87 8.07 1.22 -14.71
C VAL A 87 8.49 0.99 -16.15
N CYS A 88 8.60 2.07 -16.90
CA CYS A 88 8.93 2.03 -18.31
C CYS A 88 9.93 3.12 -18.68
N HIS A 89 10.61 2.92 -19.80
CA HIS A 89 11.40 3.94 -20.44
C HIS A 89 11.10 4.04 -21.93
N ARG A 90 11.44 5.19 -22.50
CA ARG A 90 11.41 5.43 -23.93
C ARG A 90 12.63 6.25 -24.32
N ARG A 91 13.26 5.89 -25.44
CA ARG A 91 14.36 6.66 -26.01
C ARG A 91 13.82 7.69 -26.98
N THR A 92 14.36 8.89 -26.89
CA THR A 92 14.03 10.03 -27.73
C THR A 92 15.33 10.69 -28.21
N ASP A 93 15.23 11.62 -29.16
CA ASP A 93 16.39 12.36 -29.66
C ASP A 93 17.09 13.18 -28.56
N THR A 94 16.36 13.55 -27.50
CA THR A 94 16.87 14.34 -26.37
C THR A 94 17.37 13.49 -25.21
N GLY A 95 17.23 12.17 -25.27
CA GLY A 95 17.67 11.23 -24.23
C GLY A 95 16.60 10.22 -23.83
N VAL A 96 16.75 9.68 -22.61
CA VAL A 96 15.81 8.68 -22.06
C VAL A 96 14.75 9.37 -21.21
N GLU A 97 13.49 9.13 -21.54
CA GLU A 97 12.34 9.48 -20.72
C GLU A 97 11.88 8.24 -19.94
N TYR A 98 11.43 8.44 -18.72
CA TYR A 98 10.92 7.39 -17.83
C TYR A 98 9.46 7.66 -17.49
N ALA A 99 8.69 6.60 -17.27
CA ALA A 99 7.30 6.69 -16.86
C ALA A 99 6.91 5.56 -15.91
N VAL A 100 5.85 5.80 -15.14
CA VAL A 100 5.06 4.76 -14.49
C VAL A 100 3.75 4.63 -15.28
N VAL A 101 3.46 3.42 -15.74
CA VAL A 101 2.29 3.12 -16.57
C VAL A 101 1.40 2.11 -15.87
N GLU A 102 0.11 2.42 -15.78
CA GLU A 102 -0.92 1.52 -15.28
C GLU A 102 -1.67 0.89 -16.44
N GLN A 103 -1.75 -0.45 -16.42
CA GLN A 103 -2.49 -1.23 -17.40
C GLN A 103 -3.86 -1.60 -16.84
N PHE A 104 -4.91 -1.34 -17.60
CA PHE A 104 -6.28 -1.68 -17.22
C PHE A 104 -6.73 -2.97 -17.91
N SER A 105 -7.74 -3.63 -17.32
CA SER A 105 -8.31 -4.87 -17.84
C SER A 105 -9.01 -4.70 -19.20
N ASN A 106 -9.43 -3.48 -19.52
CA ASN A 106 -9.96 -3.11 -20.84
C ASN A 106 -8.86 -2.96 -21.92
N GLY A 107 -7.59 -3.13 -21.55
CA GLY A 107 -6.42 -3.02 -22.43
C GLY A 107 -5.82 -1.62 -22.54
N SER A 108 -6.38 -0.59 -21.89
CA SER A 108 -5.80 0.76 -21.89
C SER A 108 -4.54 0.82 -21.02
N ASN A 109 -3.61 1.72 -21.39
CA ASN A 109 -2.36 1.93 -20.67
C ASN A 109 -2.21 3.42 -20.38
N GLU A 110 -2.44 3.80 -19.12
CA GLU A 110 -2.42 5.19 -18.67
C GLU A 110 -1.06 5.53 -18.06
N ILE A 111 -0.49 6.67 -18.45
CA ILE A 111 0.70 7.21 -17.81
C ILE A 111 0.28 7.87 -16.49
N ARG A 112 0.77 7.32 -15.37
CA ARG A 112 0.52 7.89 -14.03
C ARG A 112 1.46 9.07 -13.75
N THR A 113 2.73 8.92 -14.13
CA THR A 113 3.74 9.99 -14.05
C THR A 113 4.88 9.73 -15.03
N LYS A 114 5.56 10.80 -15.47
CA LYS A 114 6.70 10.72 -16.40
C LYS A 114 7.72 11.82 -16.19
N GLY A 115 8.94 11.60 -16.66
CA GLY A 115 10.02 12.59 -16.61
C GLY A 115 11.39 12.05 -17.01
N TRP A 116 12.39 12.91 -16.98
CA TRP A 116 13.77 12.60 -17.41
C TRP A 116 14.65 12.01 -16.31
N ASN A 117 14.14 11.92 -15.08
CA ASN A 117 14.86 11.40 -13.92
C ASN A 117 14.05 10.27 -13.27
N ALA A 118 14.54 9.03 -13.38
CA ALA A 118 13.87 7.86 -12.83
C ALA A 118 13.60 7.94 -11.32
N VAL A 119 14.50 8.54 -10.54
CA VAL A 119 14.31 8.71 -9.09
C VAL A 119 13.15 9.65 -8.80
N GLU A 120 13.08 10.78 -9.51
CA GLU A 120 12.00 11.75 -9.30
C GLU A 120 10.64 11.20 -9.77
N VAL A 121 10.59 10.51 -10.90
CA VAL A 121 9.38 9.81 -11.38
C VAL A 121 8.87 8.84 -10.32
N LEU A 122 9.74 8.00 -9.76
CA LEU A 122 9.36 7.07 -8.71
C LEU A 122 8.97 7.77 -7.39
N ARG A 123 9.63 8.86 -7.01
CA ARG A 123 9.29 9.65 -5.83
C ARG A 123 7.90 10.25 -5.93
N VAL A 124 7.58 10.89 -7.06
CA VAL A 124 6.26 11.46 -7.33
C VAL A 124 5.19 10.39 -7.25
N PHE A 125 5.37 9.28 -7.97
CA PHE A 125 4.44 8.16 -7.94
C PHE A 125 4.24 7.62 -6.52
N THR A 126 5.32 7.41 -5.77
CA THR A 126 5.24 6.90 -4.39
C THR A 126 4.50 7.85 -3.46
N TRP A 127 4.72 9.16 -3.63
CA TRP A 127 3.99 10.19 -2.89
C TRP A 127 2.49 10.16 -3.21
N GLU A 128 2.11 10.01 -4.48
CA GLU A 128 0.71 9.88 -4.89
C GLU A 128 0.06 8.64 -4.28
N GLN A 129 0.74 7.49 -4.27
CA GLN A 129 0.22 6.27 -3.66
C GLN A 129 0.01 6.44 -2.14
N LYS A 130 0.92 7.15 -1.45
CA LYS A 130 0.76 7.49 -0.03
C LYS A 130 -0.43 8.39 0.22
N HIS A 131 -0.59 9.41 -0.62
CA HIS A 131 -1.70 10.33 -0.50
C HIS A 131 -3.04 9.63 -0.76
N ALA A 132 -3.12 8.76 -1.78
CA ALA A 132 -4.30 7.95 -2.05
C ALA A 132 -4.66 7.03 -0.87
N LEU A 133 -3.65 6.36 -0.27
CA LEU A 133 -3.86 5.54 0.92
C LEU A 133 -4.38 6.35 2.11
N GLN A 134 -3.88 7.58 2.29
CA GLN A 134 -4.35 8.48 3.34
C GLN A 134 -5.81 8.88 3.12
N VAL A 135 -6.17 9.34 1.92
CA VAL A 135 -7.55 9.72 1.57
C VAL A 135 -8.50 8.55 1.78
N TRP A 136 -8.11 7.35 1.35
CA TRP A 136 -8.91 6.15 1.56
C TRP A 136 -9.07 5.78 3.05
N THR A 137 -8.04 6.01 3.87
CA THR A 137 -8.12 5.80 5.33
C THR A 137 -9.07 6.79 6.00
N GLU A 138 -9.05 8.04 5.57
CA GLU A 138 -9.94 9.10 6.04
C GLU A 138 -11.40 8.81 5.65
N ASP A 139 -11.63 8.35 4.42
CA ASP A 139 -12.94 7.93 3.94
C ASP A 139 -13.48 6.71 4.73
N LEU A 140 -12.66 5.69 4.96
CA LEU A 140 -13.06 4.55 5.78
C LEU A 140 -13.43 4.96 7.21
N ASN A 141 -12.71 5.92 7.80
CA ASN A 141 -13.05 6.46 9.12
C ASN A 141 -14.44 7.13 9.10
N ALA A 142 -14.74 7.90 8.06
CA ALA A 142 -16.05 8.52 7.89
C ALA A 142 -17.15 7.45 7.77
N GLN A 143 -16.94 6.43 6.93
CA GLN A 143 -17.89 5.33 6.75
C GLN A 143 -18.13 4.55 8.05
N VAL A 144 -17.08 4.28 8.85
CA VAL A 144 -17.21 3.60 10.15
C VAL A 144 -18.07 4.44 11.11
N LYS A 145 -17.83 5.75 11.17
CA LYS A 145 -18.61 6.66 12.02
C LYS A 145 -20.07 6.72 11.59
N GLU A 146 -20.33 6.80 10.30
CA GLU A 146 -21.68 6.78 9.73
C GLU A 146 -22.40 5.47 10.06
N PHE A 147 -21.78 4.33 9.78
CA PHE A 147 -22.33 3.01 10.12
C PHE A 147 -22.70 2.89 11.60
N LEU A 148 -21.83 3.34 12.50
CA LEU A 148 -22.08 3.29 13.94
C LEU A 148 -23.22 4.22 14.36
N ALA A 149 -23.31 5.42 13.77
CA ALA A 149 -24.37 6.38 14.06
C ALA A 149 -25.75 5.88 13.58
N GLU A 150 -25.82 5.24 12.41
CA GLU A 150 -27.05 4.65 11.89
C GLU A 150 -27.51 3.46 12.72
N LYS A 151 -26.58 2.59 13.12
CA LYS A 151 -26.90 1.35 13.82
C LYS A 151 -27.21 1.53 15.30
N TYR A 152 -26.63 2.56 15.93
CA TYR A 152 -26.79 2.87 17.33
C TYR A 152 -27.23 4.33 17.53
N PRO A 153 -28.44 4.69 17.07
CA PRO A 153 -28.90 6.07 17.10
C PRO A 153 -28.97 6.59 18.54
N GLY A 154 -28.46 7.81 18.75
CA GLY A 154 -28.43 8.46 20.06
C GLY A 154 -27.41 7.92 21.06
N GLN A 155 -26.56 6.96 20.66
CA GLN A 155 -25.44 6.46 21.46
C GLN A 155 -24.13 7.10 21.00
N ASP A 156 -23.26 7.47 21.93
CA ASP A 156 -21.91 7.93 21.59
C ASP A 156 -21.00 6.73 21.29
N MET A 157 -20.71 6.53 20.00
CA MET A 157 -19.84 5.46 19.51
C MET A 157 -18.46 5.96 19.07
N SER A 158 -18.08 7.20 19.43
CA SER A 158 -16.77 7.78 19.09
C SER A 158 -15.60 6.89 19.52
N ARG A 159 -15.67 6.32 20.73
CA ARG A 159 -14.63 5.42 21.27
C ARG A 159 -14.48 4.14 20.45
N VAL A 160 -15.59 3.61 19.93
CA VAL A 160 -15.58 2.41 19.06
C VAL A 160 -14.95 2.75 17.72
N ALA A 161 -15.34 3.87 17.10
CA ALA A 161 -14.74 4.34 15.85
C ALA A 161 -13.24 4.59 15.98
N ASP A 162 -12.82 5.30 17.03
CA ASP A 162 -11.40 5.60 17.29
C ASP A 162 -10.59 4.33 17.62
N GLY A 163 -11.20 3.37 18.34
CA GLY A 163 -10.59 2.08 18.62
C GLY A 163 -10.46 1.21 17.37
N PHE A 164 -11.46 1.28 16.49
CA PHE A 164 -11.45 0.62 15.18
C PHE A 164 -10.32 1.16 14.31
N MET A 165 -10.25 2.48 14.11
CA MET A 165 -9.21 3.11 13.29
C MET A 165 -7.81 2.96 13.88
N ARG A 166 -7.67 2.98 15.21
CA ARG A 166 -6.38 2.68 15.85
C ARG A 166 -5.94 1.27 15.55
N ARG A 167 -6.79 0.26 15.74
CA ARG A 167 -6.43 -1.14 15.44
C ARG A 167 -6.21 -1.38 13.95
N PHE A 168 -6.91 -0.64 13.10
CA PHE A 168 -6.71 -0.62 11.66
C PHE A 168 -5.31 -0.13 11.29
N ALA A 169 -4.90 1.02 11.82
CA ALA A 169 -3.55 1.56 11.65
C ALA A 169 -2.48 0.69 12.35
N ASP A 170 -2.73 0.24 13.58
CA ASP A 170 -1.81 -0.51 14.46
C ASP A 170 -1.60 -1.98 14.08
N THR A 171 -2.23 -2.48 13.01
CA THR A 171 -1.79 -3.72 12.33
C THR A 171 -0.28 -3.65 11.93
N GLU A 172 0.34 -2.48 12.08
CA GLU A 172 1.80 -2.25 12.18
C GLU A 172 2.60 -3.12 13.17
N ARG A 173 2.01 -3.64 14.26
CA ARG A 173 2.81 -4.27 15.35
C ARG A 173 2.69 -5.78 15.51
N LEU A 174 1.79 -6.42 14.77
CA LEU A 174 1.58 -7.88 14.84
C LEU A 174 2.04 -8.56 13.55
N GLN A 175 3.29 -8.33 13.14
CA GLN A 175 4.03 -9.42 12.51
C GLN A 175 4.69 -10.21 13.64
N PRO A 176 4.35 -11.50 13.85
CA PRO A 176 5.21 -12.37 14.61
C PRO A 176 6.59 -12.30 13.95
N ARG A 177 7.62 -11.92 14.72
CA ARG A 177 8.99 -12.35 14.39
C ARG A 177 8.87 -13.85 14.14
N GLN A 178 9.01 -14.28 12.88
CA GLN A 178 9.35 -15.66 12.60
C GLN A 178 10.68 -15.89 13.32
N THR A 179 10.61 -16.42 14.53
CA THR A 179 11.73 -17.10 15.16
C THR A 179 12.11 -18.19 14.18
N GLN A 180 13.17 -17.92 13.40
CA GLN A 180 13.99 -18.95 12.79
C GLN A 180 14.36 -19.90 13.91
N SER A 181 13.61 -21.00 14.01
CA SER A 181 14.01 -22.15 14.77
C SER A 181 15.23 -22.69 14.05
N ARG A 182 16.43 -22.31 14.53
CA ARG A 182 17.67 -22.96 14.15
C ARG A 182 17.49 -24.43 14.47
N GLY A 183 17.41 -25.24 13.41
CA GLY A 183 17.43 -26.68 13.51
C GLY A 183 18.66 -27.10 14.30
N ILE A 184 18.42 -27.70 15.46
CA ILE A 184 19.40 -28.50 16.17
C ILE A 184 19.61 -29.74 15.29
N ARG A 185 20.76 -29.83 14.61
CA ARG A 185 21.28 -31.11 14.14
C ARG A 185 22.05 -31.70 15.31
N ILE A 186 21.37 -32.54 16.10
CA ILE A 186 22.06 -33.57 16.89
C ILE A 186 22.60 -34.56 15.87
N GLY A 187 23.91 -34.48 15.62
CA GLY A 187 24.65 -35.58 15.02
C GLY A 187 25.09 -36.47 16.15
N ASP A 188 24.29 -37.51 16.42
CA ASP A 188 24.76 -38.66 17.20
C ASP A 188 25.41 -39.65 16.24
N GLU A 189 26.65 -39.98 16.60
CA GLU A 189 27.50 -41.03 16.07
C GLU A 189 26.80 -42.39 16.17
N GLN A 190 26.81 -43.16 15.08
CA GLN A 190 26.92 -44.62 15.13
C GLN A 190 27.68 -45.13 13.89
N GLN A 191 28.98 -45.34 14.05
CA GLN A 191 29.66 -46.63 13.88
C GLN A 191 31.14 -46.52 14.25
#